data_AF-A0A348AER9-F1
#
_entry.id   AF-A0A348AER9-F1
#
_cell.length_a   1.000
_cell.length_b   1.000
_cell.length_c   1.000
_cell.angle_alpha   90.00
_cell.angle_beta   90.00
_cell.angle_gamma   90.00
#
_symmetry.space_group_name_H-M   'P 1'
#
loop_
_entity.id
_entity.type
_entity.pdbx_description
1 polymer ?
#
loop_
_entity_poly.entity_id
_entity_poly.type
_entity_poly.pdbx_seq_one_letter_code
_entity_poly.pdbx_strand_id
1 'polypeptide(L)'
;MARIYQTNKKTGITYAYSNEAYWDKEKQQSRAKRKLIGKVDPVTGGIIPTREHNKSKASIQTGAIKPGPVAMMKTQRSFFGASYLLDAIGKETGVEADLKACFPDRYKKILSIAYYLILEENNSLSRFSHWQKLHIHPYGDDIASQRSSELFQSIDEKARMSFFEKQGKRRIEKEYWAFDITTISSYSEVLKQVKNGKNKENDRLPQLNLALLFGEESGLPLYYRKLPGNINDVKTIKQLMHEFDVMGYKKVNVILDRGFYSKKNIDELYKNHQKFVIGVRLGLKYVKEIMEGERENLKLLGKPTDAI
;
A
#
# COMPACT_ATOMS: atom_id res chain seq x y z
N MET A 1 4.94 -38.80 -70.10
CA MET A 1 3.92 -38.50 -69.07
C MET A 1 2.57 -38.93 -69.59
N ALA A 2 1.86 -39.81 -68.89
CA ALA A 2 0.52 -40.24 -69.30
C ALA A 2 -0.53 -39.27 -68.75
N ARG A 3 -1.58 -38.97 -69.52
CA ARG A 3 -2.74 -38.22 -69.02
C ARG A 3 -3.80 -39.18 -68.52
N ILE A 4 -4.30 -38.95 -67.32
CA ILE A 4 -5.36 -39.77 -66.70
C ILE A 4 -6.56 -38.88 -66.40
N TYR A 5 -7.74 -39.39 -66.73
CA TYR A 5 -9.01 -38.74 -66.43
C TYR A 5 -9.67 -39.44 -65.23
N GLN A 6 -10.10 -38.65 -64.25
CA GLN A 6 -10.77 -39.18 -63.07
C GLN A 6 -12.06 -38.41 -62.82
N THR A 7 -13.18 -39.12 -62.86
CA THR A 7 -14.51 -38.58 -62.56
C THR A 7 -14.79 -38.69 -61.07
N ASN A 8 -15.12 -37.56 -60.44
CA ASN A 8 -15.54 -37.56 -59.05
C ASN A 8 -16.97 -38.11 -58.94
N LYS A 9 -17.12 -39.27 -58.30
CA LYS A 9 -18.41 -39.98 -58.17
C LYS A 9 -19.51 -39.17 -57.47
N LYS A 10 -19.15 -38.17 -56.63
CA LYS A 10 -20.12 -37.35 -55.90
C LYS A 10 -20.61 -36.14 -56.69
N THR A 11 -19.73 -35.54 -57.50
CA THR A 11 -20.05 -34.29 -58.23
C THR A 11 -20.26 -34.50 -59.72
N GLY A 12 -19.96 -35.69 -60.25
CA GLY A 12 -20.04 -36.00 -61.68
C GLY A 12 -18.97 -35.32 -62.54
N ILE A 13 -18.07 -34.52 -61.93
CA ILE A 13 -17.07 -33.74 -62.67
C ILE A 13 -15.84 -34.58 -62.98
N THR A 14 -15.40 -34.57 -64.24
CA THR A 14 -14.16 -35.20 -64.70
C THR A 14 -12.99 -34.22 -64.66
N TYR A 15 -11.88 -34.67 -64.08
CA TYR A 15 -10.63 -33.91 -63.99
C TYR A 15 -9.51 -34.63 -64.73
N ALA A 16 -8.64 -33.87 -65.39
CA ALA A 16 -7.46 -34.38 -66.08
C ALA A 16 -6.21 -34.19 -65.21
N TYR A 17 -5.41 -35.25 -65.08
CA TYR A 17 -4.16 -35.27 -64.32
C TYR A 17 -2.98 -35.68 -65.21
N SER A 18 -1.82 -35.06 -65.01
CA SER A 18 -0.53 -35.56 -65.50
C SER A 18 -0.04 -36.64 -64.55
N ASN A 19 0.28 -37.82 -65.07
CA ASN A 19 0.72 -38.98 -64.29
C ASN A 19 2.17 -39.34 -64.62
N GLU A 20 3.00 -39.33 -63.57
CA GLU A 20 4.39 -39.77 -63.59
C GLU A 20 4.55 -40.96 -62.65
N ALA A 21 4.88 -42.12 -63.21
CA ALA A 21 5.14 -43.32 -62.42
C ALA A 21 6.56 -43.25 -61.82
N TYR A 22 6.71 -43.66 -60.56
CA TYR A 22 7.98 -43.78 -59.88
C TYR A 22 7.98 -45.04 -59.00
N TRP A 23 9.15 -45.65 -58.84
CA TRP A 23 9.32 -46.80 -57.95
C TRP A 23 9.50 -46.33 -56.50
N ASP A 24 8.59 -46.74 -55.61
CA ASP A 24 8.70 -46.46 -54.18
C ASP A 24 9.57 -47.55 -53.52
N LYS A 25 10.82 -47.20 -53.20
CA LYS A 25 11.82 -48.13 -52.64
C LYS A 25 11.46 -48.64 -51.24
N GLU A 26 10.78 -47.85 -50.43
CA GLU A 26 10.37 -48.24 -49.07
C GLU A 26 9.22 -49.24 -49.12
N LYS A 27 8.26 -49.01 -50.02
CA LYS A 27 7.06 -49.84 -50.13
C LYS A 27 7.16 -50.93 -51.19
N GLN A 28 8.34 -51.08 -51.80
CA GLN A 28 8.69 -52.03 -52.87
C GLN A 28 7.60 -52.21 -53.93
N GLN A 29 7.00 -51.10 -54.38
CA GLN A 29 5.94 -51.13 -55.37
C GLN A 29 5.97 -49.90 -56.28
N SER A 30 5.44 -50.04 -57.49
CA SER A 30 5.27 -48.93 -58.43
C SER A 30 4.15 -48.00 -57.95
N ARG A 31 4.43 -46.70 -57.85
CA ARG A 31 3.46 -45.67 -57.51
C ARG A 31 3.46 -44.58 -58.58
N ALA A 32 2.48 -43.69 -58.54
CA ALA A 32 2.43 -42.58 -59.48
C ALA A 32 2.09 -41.26 -58.79
N LYS A 33 2.82 -40.21 -59.16
CA LYS A 33 2.56 -38.84 -58.75
C LYS A 33 1.63 -38.22 -59.79
N ARG A 34 0.47 -37.74 -59.34
CA ARG A 34 -0.55 -37.11 -60.18
C ARG A 34 -0.59 -35.61 -59.92
N LYS A 35 -0.43 -34.79 -60.96
CA LYS A 35 -0.58 -33.32 -60.90
C LYS A 35 -1.85 -32.92 -61.65
N LEU A 36 -2.75 -32.18 -61.01
CA LEU A 36 -3.99 -31.71 -61.63
C LEU A 36 -3.67 -30.73 -62.76
N ILE A 37 -4.18 -31.00 -63.97
CA ILE A 37 -4.07 -30.12 -65.14
C ILE A 37 -5.30 -29.20 -65.20
N GLY A 38 -6.49 -29.73 -64.94
CA GLY A 38 -7.72 -28.95 -65.01
C GLY A 38 -9.01 -29.79 -64.99
N LYS A 39 -10.14 -29.12 -65.10
CA LYS A 39 -11.47 -29.73 -65.27
C LYS A 39 -11.71 -30.00 -66.76
N VAL A 40 -12.24 -31.17 -67.08
CA VAL A 40 -12.64 -31.51 -68.46
C VAL A 40 -14.05 -30.98 -68.71
N ASP A 41 -14.23 -30.24 -69.80
CA ASP A 41 -15.54 -29.80 -70.26
C ASP A 41 -16.27 -30.99 -70.93
N PRO A 42 -17.46 -31.39 -70.44
CA PRO A 42 -18.21 -32.52 -70.98
C PRO A 42 -18.74 -32.30 -72.41
N VAL A 43 -18.84 -31.07 -72.91
CA VAL A 43 -19.38 -30.78 -74.25
C VAL A 43 -18.27 -30.70 -75.30
N THR A 44 -17.13 -30.09 -74.96
CA THR A 44 -16.04 -29.83 -75.92
C THR A 44 -14.87 -30.81 -75.80
N GLY A 45 -14.81 -31.60 -74.71
CA GLY A 45 -13.67 -32.48 -74.41
C GLY A 45 -12.37 -31.73 -74.06
N GLY A 46 -12.40 -30.40 -74.07
CA GLY A 46 -11.27 -29.54 -73.74
C GLY A 46 -10.93 -29.56 -72.25
N ILE A 47 -9.64 -29.48 -71.92
CA ILE A 47 -9.18 -29.35 -70.53
C ILE A 47 -9.13 -27.86 -70.18
N ILE A 48 -10.04 -27.42 -69.31
CA ILE A 48 -10.08 -26.06 -68.78
C ILE A 48 -9.13 -26.02 -67.57
N PRO A 49 -8.01 -25.27 -67.62
CA PRO A 49 -7.09 -25.14 -66.50
C PRO A 49 -7.84 -24.58 -65.29
N THR A 50 -7.83 -25.32 -64.18
CA THR A 50 -8.37 -24.79 -62.93
C THR A 50 -7.41 -23.72 -62.46
N ARG A 51 -7.84 -22.44 -62.43
CA ARG A 51 -7.04 -21.34 -61.88
C ARG A 51 -6.46 -21.79 -60.54
N GLU A 52 -5.14 -21.63 -60.36
CA GLU A 52 -4.54 -21.73 -59.04
C GLU A 52 -5.34 -20.82 -58.12
N HIS A 53 -5.88 -21.39 -57.05
CA HIS A 53 -6.46 -20.60 -55.99
C HIS A 53 -5.28 -19.83 -55.39
N ASN A 54 -5.03 -18.64 -55.94
CA ASN A 54 -4.22 -17.63 -55.29
C ASN A 54 -4.87 -17.43 -53.93
N LYS A 55 -4.40 -18.15 -52.90
CA LYS A 55 -4.30 -17.55 -51.57
C LYS A 55 -3.63 -16.23 -51.87
N SER A 56 -4.41 -15.17 -51.83
CA SER A 56 -3.91 -13.83 -52.05
C SER A 56 -2.65 -13.72 -51.18
N LYS A 57 -1.50 -13.70 -51.85
CA LYS A 57 -0.41 -12.86 -51.38
C LYS A 57 -1.00 -11.46 -51.46
N ALA A 58 -1.78 -11.10 -50.45
CA ALA A 58 -2.10 -9.72 -50.19
C ALA A 58 -0.76 -9.03 -50.25
N SER A 59 -0.57 -8.20 -51.25
CA SER A 59 0.50 -7.23 -51.31
C SER A 59 0.59 -6.62 -49.92
N ILE A 60 1.64 -6.96 -49.18
CA ILE A 60 2.01 -6.24 -47.97
C ILE A 60 2.37 -4.86 -48.48
N GLN A 61 1.36 -3.98 -48.55
CA GLN A 61 1.60 -2.57 -48.45
C GLN A 61 2.43 -2.41 -47.18
N THR A 62 3.66 -1.91 -47.31
CA THR A 62 4.47 -1.43 -46.19
C THR A 62 3.85 -0.13 -45.63
N GLY A 63 2.56 -0.16 -45.34
CA GLY A 63 1.98 0.70 -44.32
C GLY A 63 2.35 0.06 -42.99
N ALA A 64 2.85 0.87 -42.06
CA ALA A 64 3.17 0.42 -40.71
C ALA A 64 2.04 -0.48 -40.19
N ILE A 65 2.34 -1.77 -40.01
CA ILE A 65 1.43 -2.74 -39.41
C ILE A 65 1.14 -2.18 -38.02
N LYS A 66 -0.02 -1.54 -37.85
CA LYS A 66 -0.48 -1.16 -36.52
C LYS A 66 -0.50 -2.48 -35.74
N PRO A 67 0.26 -2.60 -34.64
CA PRO A 67 0.21 -3.82 -33.84
C PRO A 67 -1.25 -4.10 -33.54
N GLY A 68 -1.70 -5.33 -33.80
CA GLY A 68 -3.01 -5.76 -33.30
C GLY A 68 -3.06 -5.50 -31.77
N PRO A 69 -4.27 -5.38 -31.18
CA PRO A 69 -4.37 -5.18 -29.74
C PRO A 69 -3.51 -6.23 -29.03
N VAL A 70 -2.64 -5.77 -28.11
CA VAL A 70 -1.74 -6.64 -27.36
C VAL A 70 -2.58 -7.76 -26.75
N ALA A 71 -2.21 -9.02 -27.02
CA ALA A 71 -2.96 -10.17 -26.52
C ALA A 71 -3.14 -10.03 -25.00
N MET A 72 -4.38 -10.15 -24.52
CA MET A 72 -4.67 -10.07 -23.10
C MET A 72 -4.09 -11.30 -22.41
N MET A 73 -2.90 -11.16 -21.83
CA MET A 73 -2.13 -12.27 -21.25
C MET A 73 -2.69 -12.75 -19.90
N LYS A 74 -3.47 -11.91 -19.21
CA LYS A 74 -3.98 -12.21 -17.87
C LYS A 74 -5.29 -11.48 -17.60
N THR A 75 -6.30 -12.22 -17.17
CA THR A 75 -7.54 -11.69 -16.58
C THR A 75 -7.52 -12.02 -15.10
N GLN A 76 -7.62 -11.00 -14.25
CA GLN A 76 -7.59 -11.18 -12.80
C GLN A 76 -8.64 -10.29 -12.14
N ARG A 77 -9.36 -10.83 -11.16
CA ARG A 77 -10.23 -10.07 -10.27
C ARG A 77 -9.42 -9.71 -9.03
N SER A 78 -9.34 -8.41 -8.74
CA SER A 78 -8.65 -7.89 -7.56
C SER A 78 -9.53 -6.90 -6.80
N PHE A 79 -9.36 -6.86 -5.48
CA PHE A 79 -9.92 -5.85 -4.60
C PHE A 79 -9.15 -4.55 -4.76
N PHE A 80 -9.89 -3.45 -4.93
CA PHE A 80 -9.29 -2.12 -5.12
C PHE A 80 -9.90 -1.05 -4.22
N GLY A 81 -11.18 -1.16 -3.85
CA GLY A 81 -11.89 -0.09 -3.13
C GLY A 81 -11.19 0.39 -1.87
N ALA A 82 -10.70 -0.53 -1.04
CA ALA A 82 -9.98 -0.18 0.18
C ALA A 82 -8.63 0.50 -0.10
N SER A 83 -7.82 -0.05 -1.01
CA SER A 83 -6.53 0.56 -1.38
C SER A 83 -6.72 1.93 -2.03
N TYR A 84 -7.78 2.11 -2.83
CA TYR A 84 -8.13 3.41 -3.41
C TYR A 84 -8.44 4.46 -2.34
N LEU A 85 -9.21 4.09 -1.31
CA LEU A 85 -9.49 4.97 -0.18
C LEU A 85 -8.18 5.34 0.55
N LEU A 86 -7.30 4.37 0.78
CA LEU A 86 -6.01 4.61 1.43
C LEU A 86 -5.08 5.48 0.57
N ASP A 87 -5.12 5.36 -0.76
CA ASP A 87 -4.41 6.26 -1.69
C ASP A 87 -4.95 7.69 -1.56
N ALA A 88 -6.28 7.85 -1.51
CA ALA A 88 -6.92 9.16 -1.34
C ALA A 88 -6.52 9.81 -0.01
N ILE A 89 -6.57 9.06 1.10
CA ILE A 89 -6.11 9.51 2.42
C ILE A 89 -4.62 9.91 2.37
N GLY A 90 -3.77 9.09 1.76
CA GLY A 90 -2.34 9.36 1.64
C GLY A 90 -2.03 10.65 0.88
N LYS A 91 -2.81 10.97 -0.15
CA LYS A 91 -2.70 12.21 -0.92
C LYS A 91 -3.21 13.41 -0.15
N GLU A 92 -4.41 13.33 0.40
CA GLU A 92 -5.06 14.42 1.14
C GLU A 92 -4.24 14.84 2.37
N THR A 93 -3.74 13.86 3.12
CA THR A 93 -2.92 14.09 4.32
C THR A 93 -1.47 14.49 4.01
N GLY A 94 -1.04 14.38 2.74
CA GLY A 94 0.33 14.62 2.30
C GLY A 94 1.33 13.52 2.71
N VAL A 95 0.88 12.43 3.33
CA VAL A 95 1.73 11.30 3.75
C VAL A 95 2.43 10.65 2.57
N GLU A 96 1.74 10.45 1.44
CA GLU A 96 2.35 9.85 0.23
C GLU A 96 3.51 10.72 -0.29
N ALA A 97 3.30 12.03 -0.40
CA ALA A 97 4.30 12.97 -0.93
C ALA A 97 5.53 13.04 -0.02
N ASP A 98 5.33 13.08 1.30
CA ASP A 98 6.43 13.14 2.25
C ASP A 98 7.18 11.80 2.32
N LEU A 99 6.49 10.66 2.27
CA LEU A 99 7.13 9.34 2.13
C LEU A 99 7.95 9.24 0.85
N LYS A 100 7.42 9.73 -0.28
CA LYS A 100 8.15 9.73 -1.56
C LYS A 100 9.40 10.61 -1.50
N ALA A 101 9.33 11.75 -0.83
CA ALA A 101 10.48 12.62 -0.66
C ALA A 101 11.57 12.01 0.23
N CYS A 102 11.19 11.26 1.28
CA CYS A 102 12.12 10.66 2.23
C CYS A 102 12.63 9.27 1.80
N PHE A 103 11.84 8.52 1.03
CA PHE A 103 12.13 7.14 0.61
C PHE A 103 11.81 6.94 -0.88
N PRO A 104 12.44 7.67 -1.81
CA PRO A 104 12.03 7.73 -3.22
C PRO A 104 11.96 6.36 -3.91
N ASP A 105 12.87 5.45 -3.61
CA ASP A 105 12.93 4.12 -4.24
C ASP A 105 12.05 3.08 -3.54
N ARG A 106 11.46 3.42 -2.38
CA ARG A 106 10.87 2.43 -1.46
C ARG A 106 9.49 2.83 -0.94
N TYR A 107 9.05 4.07 -1.13
CA TYR A 107 7.79 4.58 -0.58
C TYR A 107 6.59 3.73 -0.99
N LYS A 108 6.55 3.22 -2.24
CA LYS A 108 5.50 2.30 -2.72
C LYS A 108 5.46 0.99 -1.93
N LYS A 109 6.62 0.43 -1.58
CA LYS A 109 6.72 -0.77 -0.73
C LYS A 109 6.22 -0.47 0.68
N ILE A 110 6.64 0.67 1.24
CA ILE A 110 6.21 1.12 2.57
C ILE A 110 4.69 1.30 2.62
N LEU A 111 4.10 1.99 1.63
CA LEU A 111 2.65 2.17 1.53
C LEU A 111 1.92 0.83 1.37
N SER A 112 2.42 -0.07 0.54
CA SER A 112 1.81 -1.39 0.36
C SER A 112 1.78 -2.20 1.65
N ILE A 113 2.89 -2.18 2.41
CA ILE A 113 2.93 -2.82 3.73
C ILE A 113 1.98 -2.13 4.71
N ALA A 114 1.92 -0.80 4.72
CA ALA A 114 0.98 -0.08 5.57
C ALA A 114 -0.47 -0.46 5.26
N TYR A 115 -0.84 -0.56 3.99
CA TYR A 115 -2.19 -0.94 3.57
C TYR A 115 -2.52 -2.36 4.01
N TYR A 116 -1.57 -3.28 3.83
CA TYR A 116 -1.69 -4.63 4.35
C TYR A 116 -1.91 -4.66 5.86
N LEU A 117 -1.11 -3.92 6.64
CA LEU A 117 -1.24 -3.88 8.11
C LEU A 117 -2.56 -3.27 8.59
N ILE A 118 -3.15 -2.35 7.82
CA ILE A 118 -4.46 -1.76 8.12
C ILE A 118 -5.60 -2.74 7.79
N LEU A 119 -5.51 -3.42 6.64
CA LEU A 119 -6.62 -4.26 6.13
C LEU A 119 -6.61 -5.68 6.71
N GLU A 120 -5.45 -6.19 7.10
CA GLU A 120 -5.26 -7.53 7.66
C GLU A 120 -4.76 -7.41 9.11
N GLU A 121 -5.50 -6.64 9.92
CA GLU A 121 -5.17 -6.40 11.32
C GLU A 121 -4.98 -7.74 12.06
N ASN A 122 -3.89 -7.85 12.83
CA ASN A 122 -3.45 -9.06 13.56
C ASN A 122 -2.83 -10.19 12.74
N ASN A 123 -2.62 -10.02 11.43
CA ASN A 123 -1.90 -11.02 10.62
C ASN A 123 -0.40 -10.76 10.56
N SER A 124 0.37 -11.84 10.42
CA SER A 124 1.82 -11.78 10.24
C SER A 124 2.17 -11.30 8.84
N LEU A 125 3.19 -10.44 8.72
CA LEU A 125 3.67 -9.92 7.43
C LEU A 125 4.08 -10.99 6.40
N SER A 126 4.39 -12.21 6.84
CA SER A 126 4.59 -13.36 5.94
C SER A 126 3.38 -13.68 5.07
N ARG A 127 2.17 -13.23 5.44
CA ARG A 127 0.95 -13.38 4.65
C ARG A 127 0.76 -12.32 3.58
N PHE A 128 1.64 -11.32 3.49
CA PHE A 128 1.60 -10.31 2.43
C PHE A 128 1.55 -10.95 1.03
N SER A 129 2.34 -11.99 0.79
CA SER A 129 2.38 -12.71 -0.49
C SER A 129 1.06 -13.40 -0.87
N HIS A 130 0.21 -13.70 0.11
CA HIS A 130 -1.14 -14.18 -0.16
C HIS A 130 -2.09 -13.02 -0.44
N TRP A 131 -2.06 -12.00 0.42
CA TRP A 131 -2.93 -10.82 0.32
C TRP A 131 -2.75 -10.07 -1.02
N GLN A 132 -1.51 -9.84 -1.46
CA GLN A 132 -1.21 -9.08 -2.68
C GLN A 132 -1.83 -9.69 -3.94
N LYS A 133 -1.96 -11.03 -3.99
CA LYS A 133 -2.54 -11.74 -5.13
C LYS A 133 -4.00 -11.37 -5.38
N LEU A 134 -4.68 -10.85 -4.36
CA LEU A 134 -6.08 -10.48 -4.45
C LEU A 134 -6.28 -8.97 -4.42
N HIS A 135 -5.25 -8.16 -4.21
CA HIS A 135 -5.39 -6.72 -3.96
C HIS A 135 -4.56 -5.89 -4.92
N ILE A 136 -5.09 -4.75 -5.35
CA ILE A 136 -4.30 -3.69 -5.98
C ILE A 136 -3.65 -2.87 -4.87
N HIS A 137 -2.35 -2.61 -4.96
CA HIS A 137 -1.61 -1.83 -3.97
C HIS A 137 -0.43 -1.08 -4.64
N PRO A 138 0.14 -0.03 -4.02
CA PRO A 138 1.05 0.91 -4.70
C PRO A 138 2.33 0.30 -5.31
N TYR A 139 2.86 -0.76 -4.71
CA TYR A 139 4.06 -1.46 -5.21
C TYR A 139 3.74 -2.40 -6.38
N GLY A 140 2.54 -2.98 -6.43
CA GLY A 140 2.07 -3.83 -7.52
C GLY A 140 2.66 -5.24 -7.59
N ASP A 141 3.68 -5.55 -6.78
CA ASP A 141 4.36 -6.84 -6.76
C ASP A 141 4.46 -7.43 -5.34
N ASP A 142 4.87 -8.70 -5.26
CA ASP A 142 5.08 -9.36 -3.98
C ASP A 142 6.23 -8.75 -3.16
N ILE A 143 6.05 -8.69 -1.84
CA ILE A 143 7.07 -8.35 -0.86
C ILE A 143 7.20 -9.54 0.09
N ALA A 144 8.01 -10.51 -0.32
CA ALA A 144 8.27 -11.71 0.47
C ALA A 144 8.81 -11.36 1.87
N SER A 145 8.59 -12.25 2.85
CA SER A 145 8.97 -12.05 4.25
C SER A 145 10.41 -11.53 4.44
N GLN A 146 11.38 -12.12 3.72
CA GLN A 146 12.78 -11.68 3.75
C GLN A 146 12.96 -10.23 3.28
N ARG A 147 12.27 -9.84 2.20
CA ARG A 147 12.30 -8.47 1.66
C ARG A 147 11.58 -7.47 2.57
N SER A 148 10.56 -7.91 3.29
CA SER A 148 9.92 -7.12 4.34
C SER A 148 10.89 -6.83 5.48
N SER A 149 11.63 -7.83 5.96
CA SER A 149 12.67 -7.64 6.99
C SER A 149 13.77 -6.67 6.53
N GLU A 150 14.28 -6.83 5.31
CA GLU A 150 15.24 -5.90 4.70
C GLU A 150 14.67 -4.48 4.55
N LEU A 151 13.35 -4.35 4.32
CA LEU A 151 12.67 -3.06 4.30
C LEU A 151 12.70 -2.38 5.66
N PHE A 152 12.30 -3.06 6.73
CA PHE A 152 12.34 -2.44 8.06
C PHE A 152 13.76 -2.08 8.50
N GLN A 153 14.74 -2.93 8.22
CA GLN A 153 16.14 -2.65 8.58
C GLN A 153 16.72 -1.44 7.84
N SER A 154 16.20 -1.15 6.65
CA SER A 154 16.66 -0.01 5.87
C SER A 154 16.07 1.33 6.25
N ILE A 155 15.03 1.36 7.10
CA ILE A 155 14.41 2.61 7.54
C ILE A 155 15.34 3.20 8.60
N ASP A 156 16.27 4.05 8.15
CA ASP A 156 17.19 4.73 9.03
C ASP A 156 16.51 5.88 9.80
N GLU A 157 17.14 6.27 10.91
CA GLU A 157 16.62 7.31 11.80
C GLU A 157 16.56 8.68 11.12
N LYS A 158 17.52 9.00 10.25
CA LYS A 158 17.60 10.30 9.57
C LYS A 158 16.42 10.49 8.61
N ALA A 159 16.14 9.50 7.77
CA ALA A 159 15.02 9.52 6.84
C ALA A 159 13.68 9.53 7.58
N ARG A 160 13.55 8.77 8.66
CA ARG A 160 12.37 8.80 9.53
C ARG A 160 12.16 10.18 10.18
N MET A 161 13.21 10.81 10.71
CA MET A 161 13.11 12.15 11.29
C MET A 161 12.76 13.20 10.22
N SER A 162 13.35 13.11 9.03
CA SER A 162 13.00 13.97 7.89
C SER A 162 11.51 13.86 7.51
N PHE A 163 10.94 12.64 7.57
CA PHE A 163 9.51 12.44 7.36
C PHE A 163 8.66 13.18 8.42
N PHE A 164 9.02 13.07 9.70
CA PHE A 164 8.33 13.79 10.78
C PHE A 164 8.48 15.30 10.70
N GLU A 165 9.66 15.80 10.34
CA GLU A 165 9.86 17.24 10.12
C GLU A 165 8.95 17.79 9.02
N LYS A 166 8.77 17.04 7.92
CA LYS A 166 7.86 17.44 6.83
C LYS A 166 6.40 17.45 7.31
N GLN A 167 5.99 16.39 8.01
CA GLN A 167 4.63 16.28 8.55
C GLN A 167 4.33 17.36 9.60
N GLY A 168 5.29 17.66 10.49
CA GLY A 168 5.17 18.68 11.52
C GLY A 168 5.19 20.10 10.98
N LYS A 169 6.08 20.43 10.03
CA LYS A 169 6.14 21.77 9.39
C LYS A 169 4.84 22.15 8.68
N ARG A 170 4.11 21.16 8.13
CA ARG A 170 2.80 21.39 7.49
C ARG A 170 1.73 21.89 8.48
N ARG A 171 1.92 21.65 9.77
CA ARG A 171 0.88 21.68 10.81
C ARG A 171 1.19 22.55 12.03
N ILE A 172 2.46 22.85 12.30
CA ILE A 172 2.91 23.51 13.53
C ILE A 172 2.24 24.85 13.84
N GLU A 173 1.89 25.64 12.83
CA GLU A 173 1.26 26.96 13.03
C GLU A 173 -0.28 26.91 13.03
N LYS A 174 -0.86 25.74 12.79
CA LYS A 174 -2.30 25.61 12.51
C LYS A 174 -3.09 24.99 13.64
N GLU A 175 -2.46 24.18 14.49
CA GLU A 175 -3.18 23.38 15.48
C GLU A 175 -2.41 23.21 16.80
N TYR A 176 -3.15 22.83 17.83
CA TYR A 176 -2.57 22.38 19.09
C TYR A 176 -1.98 20.99 18.93
N TRP A 177 -0.92 20.71 19.70
CA TRP A 177 -0.25 19.42 19.67
C TRP A 177 -0.58 18.63 20.94
N ALA A 178 -1.37 17.58 20.77
CA ALA A 178 -1.71 16.67 21.85
C ALA A 178 -0.58 15.66 22.06
N PHE A 179 -0.10 15.56 23.30
CA PHE A 179 0.92 14.59 23.68
C PHE A 179 0.35 13.57 24.64
N ASP A 180 0.46 12.30 24.27
CA ASP A 180 0.00 11.16 25.08
C ASP A 180 1.01 10.01 25.05
N ILE A 181 0.97 9.18 26.08
CA ILE A 181 1.76 7.95 26.17
C ILE A 181 0.81 6.76 26.20
N THR A 182 0.95 5.93 25.16
CA THR A 182 0.30 4.63 25.08
C THR A 182 1.28 3.51 25.43
N THR A 183 0.73 2.38 25.84
CA THR A 183 1.48 1.22 26.32
C THR A 183 1.27 0.05 25.36
N ILE A 184 2.35 -0.62 24.96
CA ILE A 184 2.33 -1.82 24.13
C ILE A 184 2.91 -2.97 24.95
N SER A 185 2.05 -3.90 25.37
CA SER A 185 2.48 -5.14 26.04
C SER A 185 3.29 -6.01 25.09
N SER A 186 4.33 -6.68 25.60
CA SER A 186 5.19 -7.51 24.76
C SER A 186 5.85 -8.64 25.54
N TYR A 187 5.91 -9.83 24.91
CA TYR A 187 6.69 -10.98 25.39
C TYR A 187 8.15 -10.97 24.92
N SER A 188 8.59 -9.91 24.24
CA SER A 188 9.94 -9.86 23.68
C SER A 188 11.01 -9.85 24.78
N GLU A 189 11.92 -10.83 24.73
CA GLU A 189 13.11 -10.90 25.59
C GLU A 189 14.31 -10.10 25.03
N VAL A 190 14.26 -9.69 23.75
CA VAL A 190 15.39 -9.04 23.06
C VAL A 190 15.35 -7.51 23.16
N LEU A 191 14.15 -6.93 23.21
CA LEU A 191 13.96 -5.48 23.30
C LEU A 191 14.22 -4.97 24.73
N LYS A 192 15.35 -4.28 24.93
CA LYS A 192 15.75 -3.69 26.23
C LYS A 192 14.74 -2.69 26.81
N GLN A 193 13.87 -2.12 25.98
CA GLN A 193 12.83 -1.17 26.36
C GLN A 193 11.61 -1.87 26.98
N VAL A 194 11.39 -3.15 26.67
CA VAL A 194 10.28 -3.93 27.21
C VAL A 194 10.59 -4.22 28.68
N LYS A 195 9.84 -3.59 29.59
CA LYS A 195 10.07 -3.64 31.05
C LYS A 195 8.75 -3.63 31.80
N ASN A 196 8.75 -4.19 33.01
CA ASN A 196 7.59 -4.12 33.89
C ASN A 196 7.30 -2.66 34.28
N GLY A 197 6.13 -2.18 33.89
CA GLY A 197 5.62 -0.84 34.17
C GLY A 197 4.29 -0.89 34.93
N LYS A 198 3.71 0.28 35.20
CA LYS A 198 2.29 0.36 35.58
C LYS A 198 1.46 0.31 34.30
N ASN A 199 1.00 -0.88 33.93
CA ASN A 199 0.08 -1.01 32.82
C ASN A 199 -1.28 -0.37 33.20
N LYS A 200 -1.82 0.48 32.31
CA LYS A 200 -3.13 1.13 32.49
C LYS A 200 -4.26 0.08 32.52
N GLU A 201 -4.06 -1.11 31.95
CA GLU A 201 -5.04 -2.20 31.86
C GLU A 201 -4.85 -3.29 32.93
N ASN A 202 -3.97 -3.06 33.93
CA ASN A 202 -3.68 -3.99 35.02
C ASN A 202 -3.11 -5.36 34.60
N ASP A 203 -2.75 -5.49 33.33
CA ASP A 203 -2.05 -6.65 32.80
C ASP A 203 -0.59 -6.68 33.30
N ARG A 204 -0.13 -7.84 33.76
CA ARG A 204 1.19 -8.00 34.42
C ARG A 204 2.34 -8.18 33.44
N LEU A 205 2.07 -8.00 32.15
CA LEU A 205 3.07 -8.19 31.11
C LEU A 205 4.09 -7.03 31.08
N PRO A 206 5.36 -7.34 30.79
CA PRO A 206 6.32 -6.32 30.38
C PRO A 206 5.79 -5.49 29.21
N GLN A 207 6.12 -4.20 29.22
CA GLN A 207 5.56 -3.26 28.26
C GLN A 207 6.63 -2.33 27.67
N LEU A 208 6.34 -1.79 26.50
CA LEU A 208 7.01 -0.65 25.90
C LEU A 208 6.06 0.54 25.92
N ASN A 209 6.54 1.71 26.31
CA ASN A 209 5.75 2.93 26.25
C ASN A 209 6.03 3.63 24.92
N LEU A 210 5.00 4.09 24.23
CA LEU A 210 5.09 4.86 23.00
C LEU A 210 4.52 6.25 23.26
N ALA A 211 5.41 7.23 23.33
CA ALA A 211 5.03 8.63 23.39
C ALA A 211 4.65 9.09 21.98
N LEU A 212 3.48 9.69 21.85
CA LEU A 212 2.89 10.11 20.60
C LEU A 212 2.54 11.58 20.66
N LEU A 213 2.77 12.26 19.54
CA LEU A 213 2.44 13.65 19.35
C LEU A 213 1.48 13.76 18.16
N PHE A 214 0.31 14.30 18.39
CA PHE A 214 -0.75 14.41 17.39
C PHE A 214 -1.15 15.86 17.16
N GLY A 215 -1.54 16.17 15.93
CA GLY A 215 -2.31 17.37 15.64
C GLY A 215 -3.72 17.24 16.20
N GLU A 216 -4.20 18.23 16.95
CA GLU A 216 -5.52 18.21 17.58
C GLU A 216 -6.66 18.32 16.55
N GLU A 217 -6.50 19.15 15.52
CA GLU A 217 -7.52 19.34 14.49
C GLU A 217 -7.41 18.25 13.41
N SER A 218 -6.18 17.92 13.00
CA SER A 218 -5.94 16.94 11.93
C SER A 218 -6.04 15.48 12.39
N GLY A 219 -5.85 15.22 13.69
CA GLY A 219 -5.80 13.86 14.26
C GLY A 219 -4.58 13.04 13.81
N LEU A 220 -3.60 13.66 13.13
CA LEU A 220 -2.47 12.95 12.52
C LEU A 220 -1.25 12.89 13.45
N PRO A 221 -0.54 11.75 13.51
CA PRO A 221 0.68 11.63 14.29
C PRO A 221 1.82 12.41 13.63
N LEU A 222 2.34 13.40 14.35
CA LEU A 222 3.45 14.26 13.92
C LEU A 222 4.81 13.66 14.30
N TYR A 223 4.84 12.95 15.41
CA TYR A 223 6.06 12.38 15.97
C TYR A 223 5.73 11.23 16.92
N TYR A 224 6.66 10.26 17.03
CA TYR A 224 6.60 9.25 18.07
C TYR A 224 7.97 8.97 18.66
N ARG A 225 7.98 8.52 19.91
CA ARG A 225 9.17 8.03 20.58
C ARG A 225 8.89 6.78 21.39
N LYS A 226 9.77 5.78 21.22
CA LYS A 226 9.81 4.59 22.07
C LYS A 226 10.48 4.90 23.40
N LEU A 227 9.83 4.53 24.49
CA LEU A 227 10.29 4.69 25.86
C LEU A 227 10.29 3.33 26.58
N PRO A 228 11.23 3.08 27.50
CA PRO A 228 11.16 1.91 28.35
C PRO A 228 9.85 1.87 29.16
N GLY A 229 9.25 0.68 29.33
CA GLY A 229 7.93 0.53 29.96
C GLY A 229 7.83 1.03 31.41
N ASN A 230 8.97 1.14 32.09
CA ASN A 230 9.04 1.59 33.48
C ASN A 230 9.25 3.12 33.63
N ILE A 231 9.27 3.88 32.52
CA ILE A 231 9.38 5.33 32.57
C ILE A 231 8.02 5.93 32.96
N ASN A 232 8.06 6.81 33.96
CA ASN A 232 6.89 7.58 34.38
C ASN A 232 6.67 8.77 33.45
N ASP A 233 5.44 8.95 32.99
CA ASP A 233 4.96 10.01 32.10
C ASP A 233 5.44 11.40 32.53
N VAL A 234 5.42 11.71 33.83
CA VAL A 234 5.88 13.00 34.38
C VAL A 234 7.33 13.31 33.99
N LYS A 235 8.20 12.32 33.80
CA LYS A 235 9.62 12.53 33.46
C LYS A 235 9.86 12.82 31.97
N THR A 236 8.84 12.70 31.13
CA THR A 236 9.00 12.74 29.67
C THR A 236 8.97 14.16 29.09
N ILE A 237 8.33 15.13 29.77
CA ILE A 237 8.16 16.51 29.28
C ILE A 237 9.50 17.20 29.01
N LYS A 238 10.47 17.11 29.93
CA LYS A 238 11.79 17.72 29.73
C LYS A 238 12.46 17.25 28.43
N GLN A 239 12.30 15.97 28.13
CA GLN A 239 12.89 15.37 26.95
C GLN A 239 12.14 15.75 25.67
N LEU A 240 10.80 15.85 25.75
CA LEU A 240 9.98 16.38 24.66
C LEU A 240 10.39 17.82 24.29
N MET A 241 10.68 18.68 25.28
CA MET A 241 11.14 20.05 25.03
C MET A 241 12.49 20.08 24.29
N HIS A 242 13.43 19.22 24.69
CA HIS A 242 14.70 19.10 23.97
C HIS A 242 14.50 18.65 22.51
N GLU A 243 13.57 17.74 22.26
CA GLU A 243 13.26 17.28 20.90
C GLU A 243 12.62 18.37 20.05
N PHE A 244 11.74 19.18 20.64
CA PHE A 244 11.17 20.34 19.95
C PHE A 244 12.25 21.32 19.53
N ASP A 245 13.23 21.60 20.40
CA ASP A 245 14.36 22.47 20.06
C ASP A 245 15.19 21.89 18.90
N VAL A 246 15.53 20.59 18.96
CA VAL A 246 16.27 19.91 17.88
C VAL A 246 15.51 19.92 16.55
N MET A 247 14.20 19.73 16.56
CA MET A 247 13.35 19.78 15.36
C MET A 247 13.05 21.21 14.88
N GLY A 248 13.51 22.23 15.62
CA GLY A 248 13.29 23.64 15.30
C GLY A 248 11.89 24.16 15.64
N TYR A 249 11.14 23.46 16.48
CA TYR A 249 9.80 23.80 16.92
C TYR A 249 9.83 24.72 18.14
N LYS A 250 9.95 26.04 17.89
CA LYS A 250 10.18 27.02 18.98
C LYS A 250 8.93 27.48 19.72
N LYS A 251 7.74 27.44 19.10
CA LYS A 251 6.49 27.97 19.68
C LYS A 251 5.34 27.04 19.37
N VAL A 252 5.17 26.01 20.19
CA VAL A 252 4.09 25.03 20.07
C VAL A 252 3.07 25.27 21.18
N ASN A 253 1.79 25.07 20.87
CA ASN A 253 0.74 24.99 21.87
C ASN A 253 0.50 23.51 22.23
N VAL A 254 0.94 23.07 23.41
CA VAL A 254 0.90 21.66 23.80
C VAL A 254 -0.32 21.36 24.68
N ILE A 255 -1.07 20.31 24.34
CA ILE A 255 -2.15 19.78 25.18
C ILE A 255 -1.64 18.52 25.90
N LEU A 256 -1.78 18.52 27.22
CA LEU A 256 -1.26 17.50 28.11
C LEU A 256 -2.36 16.99 29.05
N ASP A 257 -2.36 15.68 29.27
CA ASP A 257 -3.21 15.04 30.27
C ASP A 257 -2.78 15.38 31.72
N ARG A 258 -3.61 14.95 32.68
CA ARG A 258 -3.32 15.12 34.12
C ARG A 258 -2.19 14.23 34.66
N GLY A 259 -1.82 13.19 33.92
CA GLY A 259 -0.69 12.31 34.19
C GLY A 259 0.63 13.04 34.10
N PHE A 260 0.76 14.01 33.19
CA PHE A 260 1.97 14.83 33.01
C PHE A 260 2.13 15.97 34.03
N TYR A 261 1.11 16.26 34.84
CA TYR A 261 1.15 17.40 35.76
C TYR A 261 2.19 17.22 36.87
N SER A 262 3.13 18.17 36.96
CA SER A 262 3.97 18.41 38.14
C SER A 262 4.49 19.85 38.12
N LYS A 263 4.75 20.45 39.28
CA LYS A 263 5.34 21.80 39.37
C LYS A 263 6.59 21.93 38.47
N LYS A 264 7.46 20.92 38.50
CA LYS A 264 8.68 20.87 37.69
C LYS A 264 8.39 20.92 36.19
N ASN A 265 7.35 20.23 35.71
CA ASN A 265 6.98 20.24 34.29
C ASN A 265 6.37 21.58 33.88
N ILE A 266 5.58 22.20 34.75
CA ILE A 266 5.08 23.56 34.53
C ILE A 266 6.26 24.55 34.39
N ASP A 267 7.21 24.50 35.33
CA ASP A 267 8.41 25.34 35.29
C ASP A 267 9.23 25.10 34.01
N GLU A 268 9.34 23.85 33.55
CA GLU A 268 10.05 23.49 32.31
C GLU A 268 9.34 24.05 31.07
N LEU A 269 8.01 23.96 30.98
CA LEU A 269 7.23 24.51 29.87
C LEU A 269 7.39 26.04 29.79
N TYR A 270 7.37 26.73 30.94
CA TYR A 270 7.61 28.18 31.01
C TYR A 270 9.04 28.55 30.58
N LYS A 271 10.06 27.83 31.05
CA LYS A 271 11.47 28.07 30.66
C LYS A 271 11.70 27.92 29.17
N ASN A 272 11.02 26.97 28.54
CA ASN A 272 11.12 26.74 27.10
C ASN A 272 10.15 27.62 26.29
N HIS A 273 9.48 28.60 26.93
CA HIS A 273 8.53 29.52 26.30
C HIS A 273 7.40 28.84 25.52
N GLN A 274 6.96 27.67 25.98
CA GLN A 274 5.85 26.94 25.35
C GLN A 274 4.51 27.34 25.95
N LYS A 275 3.50 27.46 25.09
CA LYS A 275 2.11 27.60 25.51
C LYS A 275 1.54 26.21 25.78
N PHE A 276 0.72 26.06 26.81
CA PHE A 276 0.19 24.75 27.15
C PHE A 276 -1.20 24.80 27.78
N VAL A 277 -1.93 23.71 27.59
CA VAL A 277 -3.12 23.34 28.37
C VAL A 277 -2.82 22.01 29.03
N ILE A 278 -2.95 21.94 30.36
CA ILE A 278 -2.64 20.72 31.11
C ILE A 278 -3.73 20.41 32.12
N GLY A 279 -4.19 19.16 32.11
CA GLY A 279 -5.08 18.65 33.13
C GLY A 279 -4.41 18.66 34.51
N VAL A 280 -5.17 18.97 35.56
CA VAL A 280 -4.65 18.97 36.94
C VAL A 280 -5.40 17.92 37.76
N ARG A 281 -4.70 17.26 38.69
CA ARG A 281 -5.33 16.31 39.61
C ARG A 281 -6.15 17.05 40.66
N LEU A 282 -7.44 16.72 40.78
CA LEU A 282 -8.36 17.27 41.78
C LEU A 282 -7.94 16.99 43.24
N GLY A 283 -7.04 16.02 43.44
CA GLY A 283 -6.52 15.68 44.77
C GLY A 283 -5.58 16.73 45.38
N LEU A 284 -5.06 17.68 44.58
CA LEU A 284 -4.08 18.67 45.04
C LEU A 284 -4.71 19.70 45.96
N LYS A 285 -3.99 20.07 47.03
CA LYS A 285 -4.49 20.97 48.07
C LYS A 285 -5.03 22.29 47.51
N TYR A 286 -4.23 22.99 46.70
CA TYR A 286 -4.65 24.28 46.11
C TYR A 286 -5.84 24.13 45.15
N VAL A 287 -5.96 23.00 44.45
CA VAL A 287 -7.10 22.73 43.56
C VAL A 287 -8.36 22.53 44.39
N LYS A 288 -8.27 21.75 45.47
CA LYS A 288 -9.41 21.55 46.38
C LYS A 288 -9.88 22.86 47.01
N GLU A 289 -8.96 23.72 47.43
CA GLU A 289 -9.28 25.03 47.99
C GLU A 289 -10.05 25.90 46.99
N ILE A 290 -9.58 25.97 45.73
CA ILE A 290 -10.28 26.70 44.67
C ILE A 290 -11.66 26.07 44.37
N MET A 291 -11.72 24.75 44.25
CA MET A 291 -12.96 24.03 43.96
C MET A 291 -14.02 24.20 45.06
N GLU A 292 -13.61 24.24 46.32
CA GLU A 292 -14.52 24.49 47.45
C GLU A 292 -15.01 25.94 47.46
N GLY A 293 -14.12 26.90 47.14
CA GLY A 293 -14.49 28.31 47.00
C GLY A 293 -15.50 28.56 45.87
N GLU A 294 -15.36 27.83 44.76
CA GLU A 294 -16.23 27.95 43.57
C GLU A 294 -17.42 26.96 43.59
N ARG A 295 -17.63 26.25 44.70
CA ARG A 295 -18.59 25.13 44.76
C ARG A 295 -20.03 25.54 44.42
N GLU A 296 -20.47 26.72 44.86
CA GLU A 296 -21.82 27.22 44.55
C GLU A 296 -21.95 27.68 43.08
N ASN A 297 -20.89 28.24 42.49
CA ASN A 297 -20.87 28.64 41.08
C ASN A 297 -20.87 27.41 40.14
N LEU A 298 -20.18 26.34 40.53
CA LEU A 298 -20.15 25.08 39.77
C LEU A 298 -21.50 24.35 39.78
N LYS A 299 -22.34 24.51 40.81
CA LYS A 299 -23.71 23.96 40.84
C LYS A 299 -24.64 24.61 39.81
N LEU A 300 -24.39 25.88 39.45
CA LEU A 300 -25.21 26.61 38.49
C LEU A 300 -25.00 26.13 37.04
N LEU A 301 -23.82 25.60 36.72
CA LEU A 301 -23.49 25.04 35.40
C LEU A 301 -24.13 23.66 35.13
N GLY A 302 -24.64 22.99 36.16
CA GLY A 302 -25.23 21.65 36.08
C GLY A 302 -26.76 21.62 35.97
N LYS A 303 -27.44 22.78 36.01
CA LYS A 303 -28.87 22.83 35.71
C LYS A 303 -29.03 23.01 34.20
N PRO A 304 -29.76 22.12 33.50
CA PRO A 304 -30.18 22.44 32.14
C PRO A 304 -30.93 23.76 32.21
N THR A 305 -30.43 24.75 31.49
CA THR A 305 -31.19 25.96 31.19
C THR A 305 -32.39 25.48 30.39
N ASP A 306 -33.54 25.31 31.04
CA ASP A 306 -34.83 25.21 30.38
C ASP A 306 -35.04 26.55 29.66
N ALA A 307 -34.57 26.63 28.43
CA ALA A 307 -34.88 27.70 27.50
C ALA A 307 -36.13 27.28 26.73
N ILE A 308 -37.21 28.01 27.05
CA ILE A 308 -38.52 28.05 26.37
C ILE A 308 -38.34 28.40 24.89
#